data_AF-A0A3B8RY62-F1
#
_entry.id   AF-A0A3B8RY62-F1
#
_cell.length_a   1.000
_cell.length_b   1.000
_cell.length_c   1.000
_cell.angle_alpha   90.00
_cell.angle_beta   90.00
_cell.angle_gamma   90.00
#
_symmetry.space_group_name_H-M   'P 1'
#
loop_
_entity.id
_entity.type
_entity.pdbx_description
1 polymer ?
#
loop_
_entity_poly.entity_id
_entity_poly.type
_entity_poly.pdbx_seq_one_letter_code
_entity_poly.pdbx_strand_id
1 'polypeptide(L)'
;MTNEQHIQFLIKQADEDFGATEALFQAGYYGQSLFWAHLTLEKLCKALWVYINESQNYPFIHNLIRLLKECNNELSDEQKLFYAEMNQ
;
A
#
# COMPACT_ATOMS: atom_id res chain seq x y z
N MET A 1 -19.79 0.56 7.22
CA MET A 1 -18.53 1.27 7.56
C MET A 1 -18.44 2.47 6.63
N THR A 2 -18.21 3.67 7.14
CA THR A 2 -18.01 4.86 6.28
C THR A 2 -16.65 4.78 5.56
N ASN A 3 -16.45 5.57 4.50
CA ASN A 3 -15.16 5.63 3.81
C ASN A 3 -14.02 6.02 4.75
N GLU A 4 -14.26 6.99 5.62
CA GLU A 4 -13.30 7.43 6.62
C GLU A 4 -12.95 6.31 7.62
N GLN A 5 -13.95 5.59 8.13
CA GLN A 5 -13.72 4.42 8.99
C GLN A 5 -12.91 3.33 8.26
N HIS A 6 -13.17 3.13 6.97
CA HIS A 6 -12.45 2.15 6.16
C HIS A 6 -10.99 2.55 5.91
N ILE A 7 -10.75 3.83 5.63
CA ILE A 7 -9.40 4.40 5.49
C ILE A 7 -8.62 4.23 6.79
N GLN A 8 -9.21 4.60 7.93
CA GLN A 8 -8.57 4.45 9.24
C GLN A 8 -8.28 2.98 9.58
N PHE A 9 -9.17 2.06 9.20
CA PHE A 9 -8.93 0.63 9.33
C PHE A 9 -7.71 0.18 8.52
N LEU A 10 -7.61 0.58 7.25
CA LEU A 10 -6.48 0.25 6.38
C LEU A 10 -5.16 0.83 6.88
N ILE A 11 -5.17 2.08 7.36
CA ILE A 11 -3.99 2.74 7.94
C ILE A 11 -3.53 2.00 9.20
N LYS A 12 -4.46 1.68 10.11
CA LYS A 12 -4.14 0.94 11.32
C LYS A 12 -3.50 -0.42 11.00
N GLN A 13 -4.07 -1.15 10.04
CA GLN A 13 -3.52 -2.44 9.64
C GLN A 13 -2.14 -2.30 8.99
N ALA A 14 -1.94 -1.26 8.17
CA ALA A 14 -0.64 -0.96 7.58
C ALA A 14 0.44 -0.66 8.64
N ASP A 15 0.07 0.04 9.71
CA ASP A 15 0.95 0.36 10.84
C ASP A 15 1.35 -0.91 11.63
N GLU A 16 0.38 -1.79 11.91
CA GLU A 16 0.64 -3.10 12.54
C GLU A 16 1.58 -3.98 11.69
N ASP A 17 1.36 -4.03 10.37
CA ASP A 17 2.22 -4.77 9.44
C ASP A 17 3.62 -4.16 9.32
N PHE A 18 3.74 -2.84 9.45
CA PHE A 18 5.02 -2.16 9.45
C PHE A 18 5.82 -2.46 10.73
N GLY A 19 5.15 -2.53 11.88
CA GLY A 19 5.79 -3.02 13.11
C GLY A 19 6.36 -4.44 12.95
N ALA A 20 5.65 -5.33 12.25
CA ALA A 20 6.17 -6.65 11.90
C ALA A 20 7.37 -6.59 10.93
N THR A 21 7.30 -5.68 9.95
CA THR A 21 8.41 -5.39 9.02
C THR A 21 9.68 -5.03 9.77
N GLU A 22 9.59 -4.10 10.73
CA GLU A 22 10.72 -3.65 11.55
C GLU A 22 11.28 -4.76 12.43
N ALA A 23 10.41 -5.52 13.09
CA ALA A 23 10.84 -6.64 13.94
C ALA A 23 11.60 -7.72 13.14
N LEU A 24 11.11 -8.07 11.95
CA LEU A 24 11.76 -9.03 11.06
C LEU A 24 13.08 -8.51 10.49
N PHE A 25 13.14 -7.21 10.18
CA PHE A 25 14.37 -6.56 9.73
C PHE A 25 15.45 -6.63 10.80
N GLN A 26 15.11 -6.27 12.04
CA GLN A 26 16.03 -6.30 13.19
C GLN A 26 16.50 -7.73 13.49
N ALA A 27 15.64 -8.72 13.29
CA ALA A 27 15.97 -10.14 13.46
C ALA A 27 16.77 -10.75 12.30
N GLY A 28 17.10 -9.98 11.25
CA GLY A 28 17.89 -10.43 10.10
C GLY A 28 17.10 -11.20 9.03
N TYR A 29 15.77 -11.26 9.15
CA TYR A 29 14.88 -11.91 8.19
C TYR A 29 14.47 -10.95 7.07
N TYR A 30 15.45 -10.53 6.26
CA TYR A 30 15.26 -9.45 5.28
C TYR A 30 14.22 -9.77 4.20
N GLY A 31 14.15 -11.01 3.71
CA GLY A 31 13.16 -11.39 2.70
C GLY A 31 11.72 -11.31 3.23
N GLN A 32 11.51 -11.77 4.47
CA GLN A 32 10.21 -11.69 5.15
C GLN A 32 9.88 -10.24 5.49
N SER A 33 10.84 -9.46 5.96
CA SER A 33 10.68 -8.03 6.20
C SER A 33 10.23 -7.30 4.94
N LEU A 34 10.88 -7.56 3.80
CA LEU A 34 10.51 -6.97 2.51
C LEU A 34 9.07 -7.35 2.09
N PHE A 35 8.68 -8.60 2.30
CA PHE A 35 7.32 -9.05 2.02
C PHE A 35 6.27 -8.27 2.85
N TRP A 36 6.50 -8.09 4.15
CA TRP A 36 5.60 -7.30 4.99
C TRP A 36 5.59 -5.82 4.62
N ALA A 37 6.75 -5.25 4.27
CA ALA A 37 6.85 -3.88 3.78
C ALA A 37 5.99 -3.66 2.52
N HIS A 38 6.00 -4.63 1.60
CA HIS A 38 5.17 -4.61 0.41
C HIS A 38 3.67 -4.63 0.76
N LEU A 39 3.24 -5.47 1.72
CA LEU A 39 1.86 -5.51 2.18
C LEU A 39 1.41 -4.21 2.87
N THR A 40 2.30 -3.55 3.61
CA THR A 40 2.05 -2.22 4.18
C THR A 40 1.82 -1.20 3.06
N LEU A 41 2.71 -1.18 2.06
CA LEU A 41 2.60 -0.26 0.92
C LEU A 41 1.28 -0.44 0.16
N GLU A 42 0.87 -1.69 -0.09
CA GLU A 42 -0.39 -2.00 -0.77
C GLU A 42 -1.62 -1.45 -0.01
N LYS A 43 -1.64 -1.59 1.32
CA LYS A 43 -2.74 -1.07 2.16
C LYS A 43 -2.80 0.45 2.14
N LEU A 44 -1.66 1.12 2.16
CA LEU A 44 -1.59 2.58 2.07
C LEU A 44 -2.06 3.08 0.70
N CYS A 45 -1.69 2.42 -0.40
CA CYS A 45 -2.20 2.73 -1.73
C CYS A 45 -3.72 2.55 -1.82
N LYS A 46 -4.27 1.49 -1.22
CA LYS A 46 -5.73 1.28 -1.15
C LYS A 46 -6.43 2.37 -0.32
N ALA A 47 -5.86 2.75 0.82
CA ALA A 47 -6.40 3.84 1.64
C ALA A 47 -6.44 5.17 0.86
N LEU A 48 -5.37 5.49 0.13
CA LEU A 48 -5.30 6.65 -0.75
C LEU A 48 -6.35 6.58 -1.88
N TRP A 49 -6.55 5.41 -2.49
CA TRP A 49 -7.56 5.21 -3.52
C TRP A 49 -8.97 5.47 -3.00
N VAL A 50 -9.31 4.93 -1.82
CA VAL A 50 -10.62 5.14 -1.18
C VAL A 50 -10.86 6.60 -0.86
N TYR A 51 -9.81 7.30 -0.41
CA TYR A 51 -9.86 8.73 -0.13
C TYR A 51 -10.18 9.55 -1.37
N ILE A 52 -9.52 9.25 -2.50
CA ILE A 52 -9.66 10.03 -3.73
C ILE A 52 -10.94 9.69 -4.51
N ASN A 53 -11.30 8.41 -4.57
CA ASN A 53 -12.44 7.93 -5.36
C ASN A 53 -13.75 7.88 -4.57
N GLU A 54 -13.72 8.24 -3.28
CA GLU A 54 -14.86 8.20 -2.34
C GLU A 54 -15.62 6.86 -2.38
N SER A 55 -14.89 5.77 -2.64
CA SER A 55 -15.45 4.44 -2.88
C SER A 55 -14.62 3.38 -2.16
N GLN A 56 -15.29 2.34 -1.67
CA GLN A 56 -14.62 1.17 -1.06
C GLN A 56 -14.34 0.07 -2.09
N ASN A 57 -14.80 0.24 -3.33
CA ASN A 57 -14.64 -0.74 -4.40
C ASN A 57 -13.30 -0.57 -5.13
N TYR A 58 -12.20 -0.49 -4.38
CA TYR A 58 -10.88 -0.48 -4.99
C TYR A 58 -10.64 -1.82 -5.71
N PRO A 59 -9.97 -1.80 -6.87
CA PRO A 59 -9.72 -3.03 -7.61
C PRO A 59 -8.85 -4.00 -6.80
N PHE A 60 -9.26 -5.28 -6.74
CA PHE A 60 -8.51 -6.37 -6.11
C PHE A 60 -7.35 -6.81 -7.02
N ILE A 61 -6.39 -5.91 -7.20
CA ILE A 61 -5.21 -6.11 -8.01
C ILE A 61 -3.97 -5.78 -7.16
N HIS A 62 -2.93 -6.60 -7.26
CA HIS A 62 -1.63 -6.29 -6.66
C HIS A 62 -0.84 -5.25 -7.46
N ASN A 63 -1.41 -4.72 -8.55
CA ASN A 63 -0.73 -3.74 -9.40
C ASN A 63 -0.91 -2.33 -8.84
N LEU A 64 0.07 -1.88 -8.05
CA LEU A 64 0.11 -0.57 -7.41
C LEU A 64 0.05 0.57 -8.43
N ILE A 65 0.62 0.39 -9.62
CA ILE A 65 0.59 1.41 -10.69
C ILE A 65 -0.84 1.66 -11.13
N ARG A 66 -1.64 0.61 -11.30
CA ARG A 66 -3.03 0.76 -11.72
C ARG A 66 -3.88 1.43 -10.64
N LEU A 67 -3.69 1.06 -9.36
CA LEU A 67 -4.32 1.76 -8.24
C LEU A 67 -3.97 3.26 -8.24
N LEU A 68 -2.68 3.60 -8.37
CA LEU A 68 -2.23 4.99 -8.29
C LEU A 68 -2.58 5.82 -9.53
N LYS A 69 -2.73 5.21 -10.71
CA LYS A 69 -3.26 5.89 -11.90
C LYS A 69 -4.71 6.34 -11.72
N GLU A 70 -5.52 5.53 -11.05
CA GLU A 70 -6.92 5.87 -10.74
C GLU A 70 -7.03 6.95 -9.64
N CYS A 71 -5.95 7.21 -8.90
CA CYS A 71 -5.86 8.31 -7.95
C CYS A 71 -5.60 9.69 -8.60
N ASN A 72 -5.59 9.79 -9.94
CA ASN A 72 -5.29 11.00 -10.70
C ASN A 72 -3.98 11.71 -10.28
N ASN A 73 -3.03 10.93 -9.75
CA ASN A 73 -1.75 11.43 -9.27
C ASN A 73 -0.74 11.35 -10.41
N GLU A 74 -0.14 12.47 -10.81
CA GLU A 74 0.95 12.47 -11.78
C GLU A 74 2.18 11.86 -11.13
N LEU A 75 2.33 10.54 -11.26
CA LEU A 75 3.53 9.84 -10.80
C LEU A 75 4.74 10.30 -11.62
N SER A 76 5.80 10.72 -10.93
CA SER A 76 7.11 10.94 -11.56
C SER A 76 7.62 9.64 -12.19
N ASP A 77 8.55 9.73 -13.13
CA ASP A 77 9.10 8.53 -13.77
C ASP A 77 9.85 7.63 -12.77
N GLU A 78 10.47 8.23 -11.76
CA GLU A 78 11.08 7.51 -10.63
C GLU A 78 10.03 6.74 -9.80
N GLN A 79 8.90 7.37 -9.48
CA GLN A 79 7.81 6.71 -8.78
C GLN A 79 7.22 5.58 -9.61
N LYS A 80 7.02 5.78 -10.92
CA LYS A 80 6.54 4.73 -11.82
C LYS A 80 7.47 3.52 -11.83
N LEU A 81 8.79 3.74 -11.86
CA LEU A 81 9.79 2.68 -11.81
C LEU A 81 9.74 1.94 -10.47
N PHE A 82 9.72 2.68 -9.36
CA PHE A 82 9.62 2.11 -8.02
C PHE A 82 8.38 1.21 -7.87
N TYR A 83 7.19 1.72 -8.23
CA TYR A 83 5.96 0.93 -8.15
C TYR A 83 5.92 -0.23 -9.16
N ALA A 84 6.69 -0.16 -10.25
CA ALA A 84 6.82 -1.27 -11.20
C ALA A 84 7.66 -2.41 -10.60
N GLU A 85 8.75 -2.07 -9.91
CA GLU A 85 9.60 -3.03 -9.21
C GLU A 85 8.84 -3.70 -8.07
N MET A 86 8.01 -2.95 -7.34
CA MET A 86 7.19 -3.48 -6.26
C MET A 86 6.04 -4.38 -6.73
N ASN A 87 5.69 -4.42 -8.03
CA ASN A 87 4.62 -5.27 -8.56
C ASN A 87 5.06 -6.72 -8.89
N GLN A 88 6.34 -7.07 -8.69
CA GLN A 88 6.92 -8.38 -8.99
C GLN A 88 6.88 -9.31 -7.78
#